data_AF-A0A8X8GE65-F1
#
_entry.id   AF-A0A8X8GE65-F1
#
_cell.length_a   1.000
_cell.length_b   1.000
_cell.length_c   1.000
_cell.angle_alpha   90.00
_cell.angle_beta   90.00
_cell.angle_gamma   90.00
#
_symmetry.space_group_name_H-M   'P 1'
#
loop_
_entity.id
_entity.type
_entity.pdbx_description
1 polymer ?
#
loop_
_entity_poly.entity_id
_entity_poly.type
_entity_poly.pdbx_seq_one_letter_code
_entity_poly.pdbx_strand_id
1 'polypeptide(L)'
;MSTSINTEALTRIPLPAILADHGYGLQQTGPGRFLAESPDHAERLSISRLPDGKWLYRDQNHQNNKGTALHFMQAHGHPGFQIAANALTAYTQPERLAEAQSLLNDLDHRYRDAGREELQRFNADIPLNRLAEAHGWALDVKESTRAWEKYRSPSGDAIVINPAKNLYFHQQNKDHDKGGVIQFTQTHILNNGSLGDARKYLRNFARDSRPEWAMEAQQRTASVPLIPQIENRKGEWKALPYLTPKSLRYLTDQRGLDIKTIAAYGDRSMRTDIYRTPGGGELHNVAFANIAVDQDNKAIFSGWEKKGAGTEKSFSGFHGQRGITFFKHKDFHSRDARPPEDVGTCQKMVLCESSIDALSKAQMDGCRPGDVYVSTGGTPSAAAKKALAALIQKNQPQEVVLAFDNDVAGHGYARQMEEHLAEQSQMPGMSTFSIRTEFPDGVKDWNEALKPKAIEARPRAPKQSEPERIPGPGHVRGIAPSQDHSDQSAKSQAENVEAQNILANLQTNTPALDAKTERTIDRAFRSIEKNRGLER
;
A
#
# COMPACT_ATOMS: atom_id res chain seq x y z
N MET A 1 26.35 -2.56 -55.83
CA MET A 1 26.90 -1.84 -54.66
C MET A 1 26.88 -2.81 -53.49
N SER A 2 28.05 -3.24 -53.02
CA SER A 2 28.15 -4.12 -51.85
C SER A 2 27.76 -3.32 -50.61
N THR A 3 26.56 -3.54 -50.08
CA THR A 3 26.16 -3.01 -48.78
C THR A 3 27.08 -3.61 -47.73
N SER A 4 27.97 -2.80 -47.16
CA SER A 4 28.85 -3.24 -46.08
C SER A 4 27.99 -3.67 -44.88
N ILE A 5 28.07 -4.95 -44.52
CA ILE A 5 27.41 -5.46 -43.32
C ILE A 5 28.06 -4.80 -42.11
N ASN A 6 27.26 -4.12 -41.29
CA ASN A 6 27.71 -3.58 -40.02
C ASN A 6 27.83 -4.71 -38.98
N THR A 7 29.02 -5.30 -38.89
CA THR A 7 29.31 -6.41 -37.96
C THR A 7 29.15 -6.02 -36.49
N GLU A 8 29.39 -4.76 -36.13
CA GLU A 8 29.23 -4.29 -34.75
C GLU A 8 27.75 -4.33 -34.34
N ALA A 9 26.85 -3.90 -35.22
CA ALA A 9 25.41 -3.94 -34.96
C ALA A 9 24.93 -5.38 -34.70
N LEU A 10 25.46 -6.37 -35.43
CA LEU A 10 25.11 -7.79 -35.23
C LEU A 10 25.48 -8.32 -33.85
N THR A 11 26.51 -7.77 -33.20
CA THR A 11 26.92 -8.19 -31.84
C THR A 11 25.95 -7.73 -30.76
N ARG A 12 25.07 -6.77 -31.06
CA ARG A 12 24.09 -6.21 -30.13
C ARG A 12 22.70 -6.85 -30.27
N ILE A 13 22.51 -7.73 -31.26
CA ILE A 13 21.25 -8.47 -31.43
C ILE A 13 21.01 -9.34 -30.19
N PRO A 14 19.81 -9.30 -29.59
CA PRO A 14 19.46 -10.14 -28.44
C PRO A 14 19.59 -11.63 -28.74
N LEU A 15 20.67 -12.25 -28.26
CA LEU A 15 20.89 -13.69 -28.42
C LEU A 15 19.71 -14.56 -27.93
N PRO A 16 19.04 -14.24 -26.81
CA PRO A 16 17.89 -15.01 -26.36
C PRO A 16 16.79 -15.11 -27.42
N ALA A 17 16.54 -14.06 -28.21
CA ALA A 17 15.53 -14.11 -29.27
C ALA A 17 15.93 -15.05 -30.41
N ILE A 18 17.21 -14.99 -30.83
CA ILE A 18 17.73 -15.92 -31.85
C ILE A 18 17.62 -17.36 -31.36
N LEU A 19 18.01 -17.63 -30.12
CA LEU A 19 17.97 -18.97 -29.54
C LEU A 19 16.55 -19.50 -29.41
N ALA A 20 15.58 -18.66 -29.01
CA ALA A 20 14.17 -19.04 -28.95
C ALA A 20 13.62 -19.44 -30.34
N ASP A 21 13.96 -18.68 -31.39
CA ASP A 21 13.56 -19.01 -32.77
C ASP A 21 14.20 -20.32 -33.28
N HIS A 22 15.34 -20.72 -32.72
CA HIS A 22 15.98 -22.01 -32.98
C HIS A 22 15.51 -23.12 -32.00
N GLY A 23 14.46 -22.85 -31.21
CA GLY A 23 13.82 -23.83 -30.33
C GLY A 23 14.50 -24.06 -28.98
N TYR A 24 15.51 -23.28 -28.61
CA TYR A 24 16.18 -23.45 -27.31
C TYR A 24 15.25 -23.06 -26.16
N GLY A 25 15.24 -23.88 -25.11
CA GLY A 25 14.66 -23.52 -23.83
C GLY A 25 15.52 -22.49 -23.13
N LEU A 26 14.93 -21.39 -22.65
CA LEU A 26 15.64 -20.28 -22.01
C LEU A 26 15.30 -20.17 -20.53
N GLN A 27 16.34 -20.05 -19.71
CA GLN A 27 16.22 -19.76 -18.28
C GLN A 27 17.15 -18.61 -17.90
N GLN A 28 16.59 -17.53 -17.37
CA GLN A 28 17.40 -16.44 -16.83
C GLN A 28 18.05 -16.85 -15.51
N THR A 29 19.36 -16.64 -15.38
CA THR A 29 20.17 -17.01 -14.21
C THR A 29 20.67 -15.78 -13.44
N GLY A 30 20.58 -14.60 -14.04
CA GLY A 30 20.89 -13.31 -13.42
C GLY A 30 20.53 -12.14 -14.34
N PRO A 31 20.72 -10.90 -13.89
CA PRO A 31 20.52 -9.72 -14.74
C PRO A 31 21.36 -9.82 -16.02
N GLY A 32 20.70 -9.90 -17.18
CA GLY A 32 21.36 -10.06 -18.48
C GLY A 32 22.12 -11.39 -18.66
N ARG A 33 21.88 -12.41 -17.83
CA ARG A 33 22.53 -13.72 -17.92
C ARG A 33 21.50 -14.82 -18.07
N PHE A 34 21.71 -15.71 -19.03
CA PHE A 34 20.78 -16.78 -19.36
C PHE A 34 21.51 -18.10 -19.53
N LEU A 35 20.79 -19.18 -19.28
CA LEU A 35 21.12 -20.52 -19.70
C LEU A 35 20.16 -20.88 -20.83
N ALA A 36 20.69 -21.39 -21.93
CA ALA A 36 19.90 -21.92 -23.04
C ALA A 36 20.21 -23.40 -23.22
N GLU A 37 19.19 -24.20 -23.49
CA GLU A 37 19.31 -25.64 -23.70
C GLU A 37 18.63 -26.04 -25.01
N SER A 38 19.30 -26.82 -25.83
CA SER A 38 18.77 -27.25 -27.14
C SER A 38 17.60 -28.24 -26.96
N PRO A 39 16.69 -28.35 -27.96
CA PRO A 39 15.56 -29.28 -27.89
C PRO A 39 15.92 -30.75 -27.63
N ASP A 40 17.10 -31.17 -28.09
CA ASP A 40 17.64 -32.52 -27.94
C ASP A 40 18.53 -32.67 -26.69
N HIS A 41 18.66 -31.62 -25.88
CA HIS A 41 19.52 -31.54 -24.69
C HIS A 41 21.02 -31.77 -24.95
N ALA A 42 21.46 -31.73 -26.21
CA ALA A 42 22.86 -31.95 -26.58
C ALA A 42 23.74 -30.73 -26.24
N GLU A 43 23.16 -29.53 -26.26
CA GLU A 43 23.89 -28.28 -26.05
C GLU A 43 23.33 -27.49 -24.87
N ARG A 44 24.26 -26.92 -24.10
CA ARG A 44 23.94 -26.07 -22.97
C ARG A 44 24.78 -24.81 -23.03
N LEU A 45 24.14 -23.70 -23.35
CA LEU A 45 24.81 -22.43 -23.64
C LEU A 45 24.65 -21.46 -22.47
N SER A 46 25.76 -20.84 -22.05
CA SER A 46 25.77 -19.73 -21.11
C SER A 46 25.77 -18.42 -21.88
N ILE A 47 24.72 -17.61 -21.72
CA ILE A 47 24.50 -16.36 -22.44
C ILE A 47 24.73 -15.18 -21.50
N SER A 48 25.39 -14.14 -21.97
CA SER A 48 25.63 -12.93 -21.19
C SER A 48 25.52 -11.68 -22.05
N ARG A 49 24.82 -10.68 -21.52
CA ARG A 49 24.82 -9.30 -22.02
C ARG A 49 25.92 -8.52 -21.31
N LEU A 50 26.85 -7.98 -22.09
CA LEU A 50 27.91 -7.11 -21.60
C LEU A 50 27.36 -5.69 -21.31
N PRO A 51 28.06 -4.89 -20.46
CA PRO A 51 27.65 -3.52 -20.16
C PRO A 51 27.56 -2.60 -21.38
N ASP A 52 28.36 -2.86 -22.43
CA ASP A 52 28.33 -2.13 -23.70
C ASP A 52 27.16 -2.54 -24.61
N GLY A 53 26.31 -3.47 -24.16
CA GLY A 53 25.12 -3.95 -24.86
C GLY A 53 25.35 -5.13 -25.77
N LYS A 54 26.59 -5.64 -25.91
CA LYS A 54 26.89 -6.81 -26.73
C LYS A 54 26.42 -8.10 -26.07
N TRP A 55 26.09 -9.08 -26.89
CA TRP A 55 25.69 -10.41 -26.46
C TRP A 55 26.74 -11.44 -26.82
N LEU A 56 27.05 -12.30 -25.85
CA LEU A 56 27.96 -13.42 -26.00
C LEU A 56 27.32 -14.71 -25.51
N TYR A 57 27.68 -15.82 -26.15
CA TYR A 57 27.43 -17.16 -25.63
C TYR A 57 28.72 -17.95 -25.47
N ARG A 58 28.64 -18.98 -24.63
CA ARG A 58 29.62 -20.03 -24.50
C ARG A 58 28.91 -21.36 -24.29
N ASP A 59 29.19 -22.33 -25.15
CA ASP A 59 28.81 -23.71 -24.92
C ASP A 59 29.59 -24.29 -23.74
N GLN A 60 28.87 -24.91 -22.81
CA GLN A 60 29.43 -25.57 -21.63
C GLN A 60 30.12 -26.89 -21.99
N ASN A 61 29.70 -27.53 -23.08
CA ASN A 61 30.19 -28.84 -23.51
C ASN A 61 31.33 -28.72 -24.55
N HIS A 62 31.39 -27.61 -25.30
CA HIS A 62 32.42 -27.38 -26.33
C HIS A 62 33.15 -26.04 -26.16
N GLN A 63 34.41 -26.08 -25.73
CA GLN A 63 35.20 -24.87 -25.43
C GLN A 63 35.42 -23.92 -26.62
N ASN A 64 35.28 -24.42 -27.84
CA ASN A 64 35.44 -23.66 -29.08
C ASN A 64 34.13 -23.14 -29.64
N ASN A 65 32.98 -23.66 -29.19
CA ASN A 65 31.65 -23.18 -29.58
C ASN A 65 31.26 -22.00 -28.67
N LYS A 66 31.71 -20.80 -29.03
CA LYS A 66 31.48 -19.57 -28.27
C LYS A 66 31.63 -18.35 -29.16
N GLY A 67 30.99 -17.26 -28.77
CA GLY A 67 31.13 -15.98 -29.48
C GLY A 67 29.84 -15.18 -29.49
N THR A 68 29.59 -14.50 -30.60
CA THR A 68 28.41 -13.65 -30.82
C THR A 68 27.32 -14.42 -31.57
N ALA A 69 26.19 -13.75 -31.85
CA ALA A 69 25.13 -14.28 -32.70
C ALA A 69 25.66 -14.82 -34.04
N LEU A 70 26.64 -14.15 -34.62
CA LEU A 70 27.27 -14.57 -35.87
C LEU A 70 27.95 -15.93 -35.76
N HIS A 71 28.68 -16.17 -34.66
CA HIS A 71 29.37 -17.43 -34.42
C HIS A 71 28.36 -18.57 -34.20
N PHE A 72 27.26 -18.27 -33.50
CA PHE A 72 26.15 -19.20 -33.33
C PHE A 72 25.56 -19.61 -34.69
N MET A 73 25.16 -18.65 -35.53
CA MET A 73 24.60 -18.96 -36.86
C MET A 73 25.57 -19.79 -37.73
N GLN A 74 26.88 -19.49 -37.65
CA GLN A 74 27.90 -20.27 -38.36
C GLN A 74 28.00 -21.73 -37.89
N ALA A 75 27.84 -21.97 -36.59
CA ALA A 75 27.82 -23.32 -36.02
C ALA A 75 26.51 -24.06 -36.32
N HIS A 76 25.39 -23.34 -36.50
CA HIS A 76 24.04 -23.89 -36.62
C HIS A 76 23.42 -23.70 -38.01
N GLY A 77 24.10 -24.18 -39.06
CA GLY A 77 23.49 -24.34 -40.39
C GLY A 77 23.73 -23.20 -41.39
N HIS A 78 24.47 -22.16 -41.02
CA HIS A 78 24.88 -21.08 -41.95
C HIS A 78 26.41 -21.01 -42.13
N PRO A 79 27.04 -22.02 -42.75
CA PRO A 79 28.48 -22.06 -42.91
C PRO A 79 28.95 -20.92 -43.83
N GLY A 80 29.63 -19.93 -43.26
CA GLY A 80 30.17 -18.78 -43.98
C GLY A 80 29.65 -17.44 -43.45
N PHE A 81 30.56 -16.48 -43.34
CA PHE A 81 30.30 -15.16 -42.77
C PHE A 81 29.10 -14.45 -43.42
N GLN A 82 29.05 -14.40 -44.75
CA GLN A 82 28.01 -13.67 -45.48
C GLN A 82 26.62 -14.28 -45.26
N ILE A 83 26.53 -15.61 -45.25
CA ILE A 83 25.25 -16.33 -45.08
C ILE A 83 24.71 -16.08 -43.67
N ALA A 84 25.55 -16.26 -42.65
CA ALA A 84 25.20 -16.02 -41.26
C ALA A 84 24.81 -14.55 -40.99
N ALA A 85 25.56 -13.60 -41.53
CA ALA A 85 25.28 -12.18 -41.35
C ALA A 85 23.97 -11.74 -42.05
N ASN A 86 23.70 -12.25 -43.25
CA ASN A 86 22.45 -11.99 -43.94
C ASN A 86 21.25 -12.55 -43.15
N ALA A 87 21.37 -13.76 -42.61
CA ALA A 87 20.33 -14.35 -41.77
C ALA A 87 20.04 -13.50 -40.52
N LEU A 88 21.07 -12.94 -39.89
CA LEU A 88 20.92 -12.07 -38.72
C LEU A 88 20.28 -10.71 -39.03
N THR A 89 20.30 -10.27 -40.30
CA THR A 89 19.70 -8.98 -40.68
C THR A 89 18.18 -8.99 -40.46
N ALA A 90 17.53 -10.16 -40.52
CA ALA A 90 16.10 -10.29 -40.16
C ALA A 90 15.81 -9.81 -38.72
N TYR A 91 16.75 -10.05 -37.79
CA TYR A 91 16.61 -9.62 -36.39
C TYR A 91 16.93 -8.14 -36.15
N THR A 92 17.37 -7.41 -37.19
CA THR A 92 17.56 -5.95 -37.12
C THR A 92 16.33 -5.15 -37.52
N GLN A 93 15.28 -5.83 -38.00
CA GLN A 93 14.01 -5.20 -38.33
C GLN A 93 13.32 -4.68 -37.05
N PRO A 94 12.69 -3.49 -37.07
CA PRO A 94 12.07 -2.89 -35.89
C PRO A 94 11.06 -3.80 -35.17
N GLU A 95 10.24 -4.53 -35.93
CA GLU A 95 9.26 -5.48 -35.43
C GLU A 95 9.91 -6.64 -34.68
N ARG A 96 10.98 -7.22 -35.24
CA ARG A 96 11.74 -8.31 -34.61
C ARG A 96 12.50 -7.83 -33.37
N LEU A 97 13.02 -6.61 -33.39
CA LEU A 97 13.65 -6.00 -32.22
C LEU A 97 12.63 -5.76 -31.09
N ALA A 98 11.39 -5.38 -31.43
CA ALA A 98 10.31 -5.21 -30.46
C ALA A 98 9.88 -6.56 -29.85
N GLU A 99 9.73 -7.60 -30.67
CA GLU A 99 9.47 -8.99 -30.22
C GLU A 99 10.58 -9.48 -29.27
N ALA A 100 11.85 -9.30 -29.68
CA ALA A 100 13.00 -9.67 -28.88
C ALA A 100 13.02 -8.93 -27.52
N GLN A 101 12.68 -7.64 -27.52
CA GLN A 101 12.59 -6.86 -26.29
C GLN A 101 11.43 -7.33 -25.40
N SER A 102 10.29 -7.70 -25.98
CA SER A 102 9.15 -8.27 -25.26
C SER A 102 9.52 -9.60 -24.59
N LEU A 103 10.22 -10.50 -25.31
CA LEU A 103 10.74 -11.75 -24.76
C LEU A 103 11.69 -11.51 -23.57
N LEU A 104 12.62 -10.56 -23.71
CA LEU A 104 13.53 -10.22 -22.61
C LEU A 104 12.80 -9.66 -21.39
N ASN A 105 11.76 -8.85 -21.59
CA ASN A 105 10.95 -8.31 -20.50
C ASN A 105 10.17 -9.42 -19.78
N ASP A 106 9.59 -10.36 -20.52
CA ASP A 106 8.90 -11.54 -19.97
C ASP A 106 9.86 -12.42 -19.15
N LEU A 107 11.04 -12.74 -19.71
CA LEU A 107 12.07 -13.51 -19.01
C LEU A 107 12.51 -12.81 -17.71
N ASP A 108 12.70 -11.49 -17.75
CA ASP A 108 13.09 -10.71 -16.58
C ASP A 108 11.98 -10.65 -15.53
N HIS A 109 10.72 -10.55 -15.97
CA HIS A 109 9.57 -10.65 -15.07
C HIS A 109 9.54 -12.01 -14.38
N ARG A 110 9.64 -13.12 -15.14
CA ARG A 110 9.69 -14.48 -14.59
C ARG A 110 10.86 -14.68 -13.63
N TYR A 111 12.03 -14.12 -13.94
CA TYR A 111 13.19 -14.17 -13.06
C TYR A 111 12.97 -13.44 -11.74
N ARG A 112 12.36 -12.24 -11.79
CA ARG A 112 12.03 -11.47 -10.58
C ARG A 112 10.98 -12.21 -9.75
N ASP A 113 9.96 -12.77 -10.39
CA ASP A 113 8.89 -13.53 -9.72
C ASP A 113 9.47 -14.77 -9.02
N ALA A 114 10.24 -15.59 -9.73
CA ALA A 114 10.92 -16.74 -9.14
C ALA A 114 11.88 -16.34 -8.01
N GLY A 115 12.53 -15.19 -8.14
CA GLY A 115 13.32 -14.59 -7.07
C GLY A 115 12.47 -14.24 -5.84
N ARG A 116 11.31 -13.60 -6.02
CA ARG A 116 10.39 -13.28 -4.91
C ARG A 116 9.84 -14.53 -4.24
N GLU A 117 9.44 -15.53 -5.01
CA GLU A 117 8.99 -16.83 -4.50
C GLU A 117 10.10 -17.56 -3.73
N GLU A 118 11.35 -17.51 -4.21
CA GLU A 118 12.50 -18.05 -3.47
C GLU A 118 12.71 -17.33 -2.13
N LEU A 119 12.63 -15.99 -2.10
CA LEU A 119 12.75 -15.21 -0.87
C LEU A 119 11.59 -15.51 0.11
N GLN A 120 10.37 -15.69 -0.40
CA GLN A 120 9.22 -16.10 0.40
C GLN A 120 9.42 -17.51 0.97
N ARG A 121 9.87 -18.47 0.15
CA ARG A 121 10.21 -19.82 0.60
C ARG A 121 11.26 -19.83 1.70
N PHE A 122 12.35 -19.05 1.59
CA PHE A 122 13.31 -18.97 2.69
C PHE A 122 12.68 -18.50 4.00
N ASN A 123 11.78 -17.51 3.96
CA ASN A 123 11.08 -17.06 5.15
C ASN A 123 10.00 -18.03 5.66
N ALA A 124 9.52 -18.95 4.82
CA ALA A 124 8.56 -19.98 5.21
C ALA A 124 9.24 -21.24 5.75
N ASP A 125 10.29 -21.69 5.08
CA ASP A 125 10.88 -23.01 5.27
C ASP A 125 12.01 -23.00 6.30
N ILE A 126 12.70 -21.87 6.52
CA ILE A 126 13.84 -21.78 7.43
C ILE A 126 13.40 -21.12 8.74
N PRO A 127 13.34 -21.86 9.87
CA PRO A 127 13.02 -21.27 11.16
C PRO A 127 14.16 -20.35 11.63
N LEU A 128 13.86 -19.07 11.84
CA LEU A 128 14.83 -18.04 12.16
C LEU A 128 15.53 -18.29 13.51
N ASN A 129 14.81 -18.84 14.49
CA ASN A 129 15.40 -19.22 15.78
C ASN A 129 16.43 -20.35 15.63
N ARG A 130 16.15 -21.35 14.79
CA ARG A 130 17.11 -22.42 14.46
C ARG A 130 18.31 -21.91 13.68
N LEU A 131 18.08 -20.98 12.75
CA LEU A 131 19.15 -20.31 12.04
C LEU A 131 20.04 -19.52 13.04
N ALA A 132 19.45 -18.77 13.97
CA ALA A 132 20.22 -18.04 14.98
C ALA A 132 21.05 -18.98 15.87
N GLU A 133 20.46 -20.08 16.36
CA GLU A 133 21.15 -21.12 17.15
C GLU A 133 22.33 -21.74 16.39
N ALA A 134 22.14 -22.07 15.11
CA ALA A 134 23.19 -22.61 14.24
C ALA A 134 24.39 -21.65 14.09
N HIS A 135 24.16 -20.35 14.32
CA HIS A 135 25.16 -19.30 14.26
C HIS A 135 25.61 -18.79 15.65
N GLY A 136 25.42 -19.61 16.69
CA GLY A 136 26.00 -19.36 18.01
C GLY A 136 25.22 -18.37 18.88
N TRP A 137 24.00 -17.99 18.47
CA TRP A 137 23.11 -17.23 19.32
C TRP A 137 22.48 -18.15 20.37
N ALA A 138 22.61 -17.79 21.65
CA ALA A 138 22.10 -18.57 22.76
C ALA A 138 20.75 -18.03 23.25
N LEU A 139 19.77 -18.92 23.46
CA LEU A 139 18.47 -18.58 24.02
C LEU A 139 18.59 -18.17 25.49
N ASP A 140 18.12 -16.97 25.82
CA ASP A 140 17.95 -16.48 27.18
C ASP A 140 16.55 -16.85 27.69
N VAL A 141 16.44 -18.03 28.31
CA VAL A 141 15.16 -18.57 28.80
C VAL A 141 14.50 -17.66 29.84
N LYS A 142 15.29 -16.91 30.62
CA LYS A 142 14.77 -16.06 31.71
C LYS A 142 14.11 -14.80 31.18
N GLU A 143 14.64 -14.25 30.11
CA GLU A 143 14.16 -13.01 29.49
C GLU A 143 13.31 -13.27 28.23
N SER A 144 13.03 -14.54 27.93
CA SER A 144 12.10 -14.97 26.89
C SER A 144 10.66 -15.01 27.41
N THR A 145 9.71 -14.74 26.52
CA THR A 145 8.28 -14.93 26.76
C THR A 145 7.74 -16.02 25.84
N ARG A 146 6.53 -16.50 26.10
CA ARG A 146 5.88 -17.56 25.29
C ARG A 146 5.79 -17.23 23.79
N ALA A 147 5.74 -15.95 23.42
CA ALA A 147 5.60 -15.52 22.03
C ALA A 147 6.89 -14.90 21.44
N TRP A 148 7.89 -14.64 22.28
CA TRP A 148 9.09 -13.90 21.90
C TRP A 148 10.29 -14.49 22.64
N GLU A 149 11.15 -15.14 21.88
CA GLU A 149 12.38 -15.77 22.35
C GLU A 149 13.51 -14.75 22.28
N LYS A 150 14.16 -14.49 23.41
CA LYS A 150 15.31 -13.59 23.46
C LYS A 150 16.58 -14.39 23.23
N TYR A 151 17.40 -13.95 22.29
CA TYR A 151 18.67 -14.57 21.97
C TYR A 151 19.82 -13.60 22.22
N ARG A 152 20.95 -14.12 22.71
CA ARG A 152 22.19 -13.37 22.92
C ARG A 152 23.29 -13.90 22.02
N SER A 153 23.98 -12.99 21.34
CA SER A 153 25.16 -13.32 20.56
C SER A 153 26.35 -13.64 21.49
N PRO A 154 27.41 -14.26 20.96
CA PRO A 154 28.67 -14.42 21.69
C PRO A 154 29.32 -13.09 22.11
N SER A 155 29.04 -12.00 21.39
CA SER A 155 29.50 -10.63 21.71
C SER A 155 28.66 -9.95 22.80
N GLY A 156 27.54 -10.53 23.22
CA GLY A 156 26.63 -9.97 24.23
C GLY A 156 25.48 -9.14 23.66
N ASP A 157 25.38 -9.00 22.34
CA ASP A 157 24.25 -8.35 21.66
C ASP A 157 22.98 -9.18 21.83
N ALA A 158 21.82 -8.51 21.82
CA ALA A 158 20.56 -9.17 22.10
C ALA A 158 19.52 -8.87 21.02
N ILE A 159 18.96 -9.94 20.47
CA ILE A 159 17.81 -9.91 19.57
C ILE A 159 16.62 -10.60 20.22
N VAL A 160 15.43 -10.28 19.74
CA VAL A 160 14.21 -10.99 20.13
C VAL A 160 13.55 -11.53 18.87
N ILE A 161 13.31 -12.84 18.84
CA ILE A 161 12.72 -13.58 17.73
C ILE A 161 11.29 -13.96 18.09
N ASN A 162 10.35 -13.79 17.15
CA ASN A 162 9.02 -14.40 17.22
C ASN A 162 9.00 -15.63 16.30
N PRO A 163 9.04 -16.86 16.83
CA PRO A 163 9.06 -18.06 16.01
C PRO A 163 7.82 -18.21 15.13
N ALA A 164 6.64 -17.82 15.63
CA ALA A 164 5.39 -17.93 14.90
C ALA A 164 5.28 -16.97 13.71
N LYS A 165 5.97 -15.83 13.76
CA LYS A 165 6.00 -14.83 12.68
C LYS A 165 7.31 -14.85 11.88
N ASN A 166 8.23 -15.72 12.28
CA ASN A 166 9.58 -15.87 11.73
C ASN A 166 10.33 -14.55 11.54
N LEU A 167 10.25 -13.66 12.55
CA LEU A 167 10.83 -12.32 12.49
C LEU A 167 11.59 -11.97 13.76
N TYR A 168 12.58 -11.09 13.65
CA TYR A 168 13.37 -10.59 14.77
C TYR A 168 13.44 -9.05 14.80
N PHE A 169 13.82 -8.53 15.97
CA PHE A 169 14.34 -7.17 16.12
C PHE A 169 15.50 -7.15 17.12
N HIS A 170 16.47 -6.27 16.87
CA HIS A 170 17.57 -5.99 17.79
C HIS A 170 17.08 -5.15 18.96
N GLN A 171 17.35 -5.56 20.20
CA GLN A 171 16.76 -4.93 21.39
C GLN A 171 17.12 -3.44 21.50
N GLN A 172 18.36 -3.08 21.16
CA GLN A 172 18.87 -1.71 21.28
C GLN A 172 18.73 -0.90 19.98
N ASN A 173 18.46 -1.57 18.85
CA ASN A 173 18.45 -0.93 17.53
C ASN A 173 17.24 -1.39 16.69
N LYS A 174 16.06 -1.40 17.33
CA LYS A 174 14.81 -1.96 16.78
C LYS A 174 14.35 -1.30 15.47
N ASP A 175 14.83 -0.09 15.19
CA ASP A 175 14.41 0.65 14.00
C ASP A 175 15.27 0.36 12.77
N HIS A 176 16.53 0.00 12.96
CA HIS A 176 17.47 -0.25 11.86
C HIS A 176 17.87 -1.73 11.71
N ASP A 177 17.71 -2.55 12.75
CA ASP A 177 18.05 -3.98 12.72
C ASP A 177 16.85 -4.83 13.14
N LYS A 178 16.03 -5.17 12.14
CA LYS A 178 14.83 -6.00 12.25
C LYS A 178 14.49 -6.63 10.91
N GLY A 179 13.90 -7.82 10.92
CA GLY A 179 13.45 -8.45 9.68
C GLY A 179 13.18 -9.94 9.85
N GLY A 180 13.16 -10.66 8.73
CA GLY A 180 13.04 -12.11 8.68
C GLY A 180 14.39 -12.80 8.49
N VAL A 181 14.35 -14.03 7.99
CA VAL A 181 15.51 -14.90 7.70
C VAL A 181 16.56 -14.17 6.86
N ILE A 182 16.12 -13.53 5.77
CA ILE A 182 17.03 -12.87 4.82
C ILE A 182 17.79 -11.73 5.50
N GLN A 183 17.08 -10.86 6.22
CA GLN A 183 17.69 -9.70 6.88
C GLN A 183 18.66 -10.16 7.97
N PHE A 184 18.27 -11.18 8.74
CA PHE A 184 19.13 -11.77 9.75
C PHE A 184 20.43 -12.32 9.12
N THR A 185 20.31 -13.05 8.01
CA THR A 185 21.48 -13.55 7.28
C THR A 185 22.37 -12.43 6.76
N GLN A 186 21.80 -11.39 6.17
CA GLN A 186 22.59 -10.27 5.68
C GLN A 186 23.34 -9.57 6.81
N THR A 187 22.64 -9.22 7.89
CA THR A 187 23.20 -8.42 8.99
C THR A 187 24.12 -9.23 9.90
N HIS A 188 23.67 -10.39 10.39
CA HIS A 188 24.30 -11.11 11.49
C HIS A 188 25.15 -12.32 11.08
N ILE A 189 24.96 -12.85 9.87
CA ILE A 189 25.75 -14.01 9.37
C ILE A 189 26.81 -13.54 8.37
N LEU A 190 26.42 -12.66 7.44
CA LEU A 190 27.28 -12.20 6.35
C LEU A 190 27.92 -10.83 6.61
N ASN A 191 27.75 -10.27 7.81
CA ASN A 191 28.28 -8.96 8.21
C ASN A 191 27.93 -7.84 7.22
N ASN A 192 26.63 -7.60 7.04
CA ASN A 192 26.02 -6.70 6.05
C ASN A 192 26.25 -7.12 4.59
N GLY A 193 26.10 -8.43 4.32
CA GLY A 193 26.24 -9.02 2.98
C GLY A 193 25.11 -8.64 2.02
N SER A 194 25.37 -8.83 0.71
CA SER A 194 24.38 -8.55 -0.33
C SER A 194 23.22 -9.55 -0.31
N LEU A 195 22.07 -9.16 -0.88
CA LEU A 195 20.93 -10.06 -1.05
C LEU A 195 21.30 -11.30 -1.89
N GLY A 196 22.19 -11.14 -2.87
CA GLY A 196 22.66 -12.25 -3.71
C GLY A 196 23.46 -13.28 -2.91
N ASP A 197 24.28 -12.83 -1.96
CA ASP A 197 25.08 -13.71 -1.10
C ASP A 197 24.19 -14.39 -0.06
N ALA A 198 23.23 -13.66 0.52
CA ALA A 198 22.21 -14.25 1.39
C ALA A 198 21.41 -15.34 0.67
N ARG A 199 20.98 -15.13 -0.59
CA ARG A 199 20.29 -16.16 -1.38
C ARG A 199 21.15 -17.40 -1.61
N LYS A 200 22.42 -17.24 -1.96
CA LYS A 200 23.34 -18.39 -2.14
C LYS A 200 23.55 -19.14 -0.83
N TYR A 201 23.75 -18.41 0.25
CA TYR A 201 23.94 -18.98 1.59
C TYR A 201 22.71 -19.78 2.02
N LEU A 202 21.53 -19.17 1.95
CA LEU A 202 20.26 -19.79 2.35
C LEU A 202 19.88 -20.97 1.46
N ARG A 203 20.23 -20.97 0.16
CA ARG A 203 20.07 -22.17 -0.69
C ARG A 203 20.88 -23.36 -0.18
N ASN A 204 22.12 -23.13 0.21
CA ASN A 204 22.97 -24.19 0.73
C ASN A 204 22.46 -24.64 2.11
N PHE A 205 22.13 -23.68 2.98
CA PHE A 205 21.57 -23.94 4.29
C PHE A 205 20.26 -24.76 4.23
N ALA A 206 19.37 -24.44 3.29
CA ALA A 206 18.12 -25.18 3.08
C ALA A 206 18.31 -26.55 2.41
N ARG A 207 19.41 -26.75 1.66
CA ARG A 207 19.76 -28.04 1.02
C ARG A 207 20.41 -29.02 1.99
N ASP A 208 21.12 -28.52 3.01
CA ASP A 208 21.61 -29.30 4.14
C ASP A 208 20.42 -29.76 4.99
N SER A 209 19.70 -30.73 4.45
CA SER A 209 18.49 -31.33 4.97
C SER A 209 18.78 -31.98 6.32
N ARG A 210 18.66 -31.24 7.42
CA ARG A 210 18.40 -31.90 8.71
C ARG A 210 16.96 -32.48 8.61
N PRO A 211 16.64 -33.71 8.99
CA PRO A 211 15.24 -34.13 8.94
C PRO A 211 14.36 -33.44 10.01
N GLU A 212 14.98 -32.81 11.02
CA GLU A 212 14.33 -32.32 12.25
C GLU A 212 13.98 -30.81 12.26
N TRP A 213 14.32 -30.04 11.21
CA TRP A 213 13.98 -28.60 11.08
C TRP A 213 12.72 -28.34 10.25
N ALA A 214 12.29 -29.32 9.45
CA ALA A 214 10.92 -29.34 8.95
C ALA A 214 10.06 -29.17 10.19
N MET A 215 9.28 -28.08 10.23
CA MET A 215 8.47 -27.72 11.39
C MET A 215 7.91 -29.01 12.00
N GLU A 216 8.47 -29.43 13.13
CA GLU A 216 7.66 -29.99 14.19
C GLU A 216 6.70 -28.85 14.49
N ALA A 217 5.62 -28.78 13.70
CA ALA A 217 4.33 -28.43 14.21
C ALA A 217 4.20 -29.35 15.40
N GLN A 218 4.70 -28.86 16.55
CA GLN A 218 4.43 -29.45 17.82
C GLN A 218 2.91 -29.37 17.87
N GLN A 219 2.30 -30.48 17.47
CA GLN A 219 1.13 -31.07 18.02
C GLN A 219 1.38 -31.27 19.52
N ARG A 220 1.71 -30.18 20.23
CA ARG A 220 1.08 -29.94 21.51
C ARG A 220 -0.37 -29.80 21.14
N THR A 221 -1.07 -30.93 21.23
CA THR A 221 -2.52 -31.06 21.22
C THR A 221 -3.18 -29.70 21.09
N ALA A 222 -3.70 -29.42 19.90
CA ALA A 222 -4.43 -28.20 19.62
C ALA A 222 -5.63 -28.10 20.57
N SER A 223 -5.41 -27.60 21.78
CA SER A 223 -6.35 -26.67 22.36
C SER A 223 -6.32 -25.50 21.39
N VAL A 224 -7.39 -25.39 20.59
CA VAL A 224 -7.81 -24.25 19.78
C VAL A 224 -6.99 -23.01 20.18
N PRO A 225 -6.19 -22.41 19.27
CA PRO A 225 -5.29 -21.33 19.65
C PRO A 225 -6.11 -20.26 20.37
N LEU A 226 -5.82 -20.04 21.66
CA LEU A 226 -6.23 -18.83 22.36
C LEU A 226 -5.54 -17.69 21.61
N ILE A 227 -6.23 -17.15 20.61
CA ILE A 227 -5.98 -15.81 20.09
C ILE A 227 -5.84 -14.94 21.34
N PRO A 228 -4.71 -14.22 21.54
CA PRO A 228 -4.61 -13.33 22.68
C PRO A 228 -5.86 -12.48 22.71
N GLN A 229 -6.63 -12.59 23.79
CA GLN A 229 -8.00 -12.10 23.86
C GLN A 229 -7.96 -10.62 23.47
N ILE A 230 -8.48 -10.31 22.29
CA ILE A 230 -8.51 -8.94 21.81
C ILE A 230 -9.50 -8.23 22.73
N GLU A 231 -8.98 -7.30 23.54
CA GLU A 231 -9.81 -6.56 24.47
C GLU A 231 -10.88 -5.77 23.69
N ASN A 232 -12.13 -5.94 24.09
CA ASN A 232 -13.24 -5.19 23.50
C ASN A 232 -13.28 -3.77 24.08
N ARG A 233 -12.71 -2.82 23.35
CA ARG A 233 -12.60 -1.40 23.72
C ARG A 233 -13.84 -0.57 23.39
N LYS A 234 -15.01 -1.21 23.24
CA LYS A 234 -16.27 -0.52 22.92
C LYS A 234 -16.63 0.58 23.94
N GLY A 235 -16.31 0.37 25.22
CA GLY A 235 -16.51 1.37 26.27
C GLY A 235 -15.65 2.63 26.03
N GLU A 236 -14.35 2.45 25.79
CA GLU A 236 -13.41 3.53 25.47
C GLU A 236 -13.83 4.28 24.20
N TRP A 237 -14.20 3.55 23.14
CA TRP A 237 -14.67 4.14 21.89
C TRP A 237 -15.91 5.02 22.10
N LYS A 238 -16.88 4.55 22.90
CA LYS A 238 -18.09 5.33 23.21
C LYS A 238 -17.81 6.56 24.07
N ALA A 239 -16.74 6.56 24.85
CA ALA A 239 -16.34 7.69 25.68
C ALA A 239 -15.65 8.80 24.88
N LEU A 240 -15.16 8.50 23.66
CA LEU A 240 -14.59 9.53 22.79
C LEU A 240 -15.69 10.52 22.35
N PRO A 241 -15.38 11.84 22.33
CA PRO A 241 -16.27 12.83 21.77
C PRO A 241 -16.63 12.54 20.31
N TYR A 242 -17.83 12.97 19.89
CA TYR A 242 -18.14 13.11 18.46
C TYR A 242 -17.17 14.08 17.78
N LEU A 243 -17.17 14.08 16.44
CA LEU A 243 -16.31 14.95 15.64
C LEU A 243 -16.44 16.42 16.08
N THR A 244 -15.35 16.98 16.59
CA THR A 244 -15.29 18.41 16.94
C THR A 244 -15.14 19.26 15.68
N PRO A 245 -15.42 20.58 15.73
CA PRO A 245 -15.19 21.47 14.59
C PRO A 245 -13.76 21.39 14.03
N LYS A 246 -12.76 21.21 14.88
CA LYS A 246 -11.35 21.07 14.45
C LYS A 246 -11.11 19.76 13.69
N SER A 247 -11.62 18.64 14.18
CA SER A 247 -11.52 17.35 13.49
C SER A 247 -12.31 17.34 12.19
N LEU A 248 -13.47 18.02 12.16
CA LEU A 248 -14.29 18.15 10.96
C LEU A 248 -13.57 18.97 9.89
N ARG A 249 -13.02 20.14 10.27
CA ARG A 249 -12.20 20.97 9.38
C ARG A 249 -10.99 20.25 8.81
N TYR A 250 -10.39 19.33 9.58
CA TYR A 250 -9.33 18.49 9.05
C TYR A 250 -9.83 17.61 7.89
N LEU A 251 -10.99 16.95 8.05
CA LEU A 251 -11.56 16.11 7.01
C LEU A 251 -12.05 16.94 5.79
N THR A 252 -12.67 18.09 6.03
CA THR A 252 -13.19 18.94 4.95
C THR A 252 -12.05 19.73 4.29
N ASP A 253 -11.42 20.63 5.02
CA ASP A 253 -10.54 21.66 4.46
C ASP A 253 -9.20 21.07 3.98
N GLN A 254 -8.69 20.05 4.68
CA GLN A 254 -7.38 19.45 4.35
C GLN A 254 -7.47 18.15 3.57
N ARG A 255 -8.56 17.39 3.74
CA ARG A 255 -8.73 16.08 3.08
C ARG A 255 -9.74 16.11 1.95
N GLY A 256 -10.49 17.19 1.74
CA GLY A 256 -11.43 17.33 0.62
C GLY A 256 -12.69 16.47 0.75
N LEU A 257 -12.98 15.96 1.95
CA LEU A 257 -14.19 15.17 2.19
C LEU A 257 -15.40 16.08 2.39
N ASP A 258 -16.45 15.85 1.62
CA ASP A 258 -17.72 16.54 1.74
C ASP A 258 -18.40 16.20 3.06
N ILE A 259 -19.06 17.21 3.63
CA ILE A 259 -19.85 17.05 4.85
C ILE A 259 -20.93 15.95 4.71
N LYS A 260 -21.45 15.76 3.50
CA LYS A 260 -22.44 14.72 3.17
C LYS A 260 -21.84 13.32 3.31
N THR A 261 -20.62 13.10 2.83
CA THR A 261 -19.88 11.84 2.99
C THR A 261 -19.63 11.54 4.47
N ILE A 262 -19.19 12.56 5.21
CA ILE A 262 -18.93 12.43 6.65
C ILE A 262 -20.21 12.09 7.41
N ALA A 263 -21.33 12.76 7.10
CA ALA A 263 -22.63 12.47 7.71
C ALA A 263 -23.15 11.07 7.33
N ALA A 264 -22.89 10.61 6.11
CA ALA A 264 -23.31 9.31 5.62
C ALA A 264 -22.61 8.14 6.32
N TYR A 265 -21.31 8.27 6.65
CA TYR A 265 -20.48 7.16 7.13
C TYR A 265 -19.90 7.36 8.55
N GLY A 266 -20.02 8.55 9.13
CA GLY A 266 -19.29 8.93 10.34
C GLY A 266 -19.89 8.54 11.67
N ASP A 267 -21.21 8.39 11.74
CA ASP A 267 -21.94 8.28 13.02
C ASP A 267 -21.39 7.18 13.95
N ARG A 268 -21.03 6.02 13.41
CA ARG A 268 -20.53 4.87 14.19
C ARG A 268 -19.03 4.65 14.09
N SER A 269 -18.40 5.14 13.03
CA SER A 269 -17.01 4.81 12.68
C SER A 269 -16.02 5.94 12.91
N MET A 270 -16.48 7.17 13.22
CA MET A 270 -15.62 8.33 13.45
C MET A 270 -15.88 9.02 14.79
N ARG A 271 -14.81 9.36 15.51
CA ARG A 271 -14.84 10.15 16.76
C ARG A 271 -13.67 11.14 16.77
N THR A 272 -13.59 11.98 17.79
CA THR A 272 -12.42 12.83 18.04
C THR A 272 -11.59 12.26 19.20
N ASP A 273 -10.31 12.03 18.94
CA ASP A 273 -9.29 11.73 19.95
C ASP A 273 -8.54 13.02 20.28
N ILE A 274 -8.69 13.48 21.53
CA ILE A 274 -8.08 14.73 22.00
C ILE A 274 -6.76 14.40 22.69
N TYR A 275 -5.65 14.79 22.06
CA TYR A 275 -4.33 14.71 22.66
C TYR A 275 -3.95 16.05 23.28
N ARG A 276 -3.65 16.04 24.59
CA ARG A 276 -3.14 17.20 25.31
C ARG A 276 -1.62 17.25 25.19
N THR A 277 -1.10 18.31 24.60
CA THR A 277 0.34 18.51 24.45
C THR A 277 0.95 18.92 25.80
N PRO A 278 2.25 18.66 26.02
CA PRO A 278 2.94 19.11 27.23
C PRO A 278 2.87 20.62 27.47
N GLY A 279 2.71 21.43 26.41
CA GLY A 279 2.53 22.87 26.48
C GLY A 279 1.10 23.34 26.75
N GLY A 280 0.18 22.44 27.12
CA GLY A 280 -1.22 22.77 27.44
C GLY A 280 -2.15 22.95 26.23
N GLY A 281 -1.67 22.68 25.01
CA GLY A 281 -2.49 22.72 23.81
C GLY A 281 -3.30 21.43 23.60
N GLU A 282 -4.37 21.51 22.82
CA GLU A 282 -5.18 20.33 22.45
C GLU A 282 -5.13 20.09 20.94
N LEU A 283 -4.71 18.87 20.55
CA LEU A 283 -4.78 18.37 19.19
C LEU A 283 -6.00 17.47 19.05
N HIS A 284 -6.89 17.80 18.13
CA HIS A 284 -8.13 17.06 17.89
C HIS A 284 -7.96 16.16 16.67
N ASN A 285 -7.48 14.94 16.91
CA ASN A 285 -7.33 13.94 15.86
C ASN A 285 -8.69 13.32 15.54
N VAL A 286 -8.91 12.99 14.27
CA VAL A 286 -9.99 12.08 13.88
C VAL A 286 -9.57 10.67 14.28
N ALA A 287 -10.45 9.98 15.01
CA ALA A 287 -10.33 8.58 15.35
C ALA A 287 -11.26 7.75 14.46
N PHE A 288 -10.72 6.71 13.84
CA PHE A 288 -11.47 5.75 13.02
C PHE A 288 -11.53 4.39 13.73
N ALA A 289 -12.72 3.87 13.98
CA ALA A 289 -12.91 2.65 14.76
C ALA A 289 -12.32 1.43 14.06
N ASN A 290 -11.35 0.79 14.71
CA ASN A 290 -10.87 -0.52 14.28
C ASN A 290 -11.70 -1.62 14.92
N ILE A 291 -12.12 -2.55 14.06
CA ILE A 291 -12.85 -3.76 14.41
C ILE A 291 -11.93 -4.96 14.14
N ALA A 292 -11.91 -5.89 15.08
CA ALA A 292 -11.33 -7.22 14.89
C ALA A 292 -12.40 -8.26 15.22
N VAL A 293 -12.09 -9.54 14.96
CA VAL A 293 -12.96 -10.65 15.36
C VAL A 293 -12.35 -11.42 16.52
N ASP A 294 -13.19 -11.75 17.50
CA ASP A 294 -12.81 -12.59 18.63
C ASP A 294 -12.72 -14.08 18.22
N GLN A 295 -12.59 -14.95 19.23
CA GLN A 295 -12.51 -16.39 19.05
C GLN A 295 -13.79 -17.00 18.46
N ASP A 296 -14.93 -16.35 18.66
CA ASP A 296 -16.25 -16.79 18.19
C ASP A 296 -16.62 -16.13 16.84
N ASN A 297 -15.64 -15.54 16.15
CA ASN A 297 -15.81 -14.72 14.94
C ASN A 297 -16.76 -13.53 15.12
N LYS A 298 -16.99 -13.09 16.35
CA LYS A 298 -17.81 -11.93 16.64
C LYS A 298 -16.94 -10.68 16.59
N ALA A 299 -17.46 -9.65 15.93
CA ALA A 299 -16.73 -8.41 15.79
C ALA A 299 -16.76 -7.59 17.08
N ILE A 300 -15.59 -7.04 17.40
CA ILE A 300 -15.32 -6.28 18.61
C ILE A 300 -14.48 -5.04 18.27
N PHE A 301 -14.65 -3.98 19.04
CA PHE A 301 -13.83 -2.79 18.90
C PHE A 301 -12.43 -3.10 19.44
N SER A 302 -11.43 -3.16 18.56
CA SER A 302 -10.05 -3.49 18.94
C SER A 302 -9.23 -2.24 19.28
N GLY A 303 -9.65 -1.07 18.79
CA GLY A 303 -8.92 0.18 18.92
C GLY A 303 -9.40 1.22 17.91
N TRP A 304 -8.54 2.19 17.59
CA TRP A 304 -8.79 3.15 16.52
C TRP A 304 -7.52 3.65 15.85
N GLU A 305 -7.60 3.95 14.56
CA GLU A 305 -6.61 4.72 13.82
C GLU A 305 -6.83 6.21 14.11
N LYS A 306 -5.74 6.97 14.31
CA LYS A 306 -5.76 8.41 14.56
C LYS A 306 -5.16 9.15 13.38
N LYS A 307 -5.86 10.15 12.84
CA LYS A 307 -5.38 11.07 11.81
C LYS A 307 -5.62 12.50 12.21
N GLY A 308 -4.64 13.37 11.99
CA GLY A 308 -4.78 14.79 12.31
C GLY A 308 -3.93 15.67 11.41
N ALA A 309 -4.10 16.99 11.56
CA ALA A 309 -3.32 17.99 10.82
C ALA A 309 -1.82 17.93 11.18
N GLY A 310 -1.50 17.54 12.42
CA GLY A 310 -0.15 17.62 12.99
C GLY A 310 0.39 19.06 13.05
N THR A 311 1.66 19.22 13.39
CA THR A 311 2.32 20.54 13.48
C THR A 311 3.07 20.89 12.19
N GLU A 312 3.77 19.93 11.59
CA GLU A 312 4.53 20.11 10.34
C GLU A 312 4.05 19.22 9.18
N LYS A 313 3.53 18.03 9.50
CA LYS A 313 2.94 17.06 8.57
C LYS A 313 1.72 16.44 9.21
N SER A 314 0.83 15.87 8.40
CA SER A 314 -0.34 15.15 8.91
C SER A 314 0.07 14.06 9.92
N PHE A 315 -0.52 14.11 11.10
CA PHE A 315 -0.30 13.12 12.15
C PHE A 315 -1.01 11.80 11.81
N SER A 316 -0.35 10.68 12.11
CA SER A 316 -0.91 9.33 12.02
C SER A 316 -0.50 8.52 13.24
N GLY A 317 -1.42 7.78 13.84
CA GLY A 317 -1.14 6.92 14.99
C GLY A 317 -2.24 5.89 15.22
N PHE A 318 -2.08 5.08 16.26
CA PHE A 318 -3.05 4.07 16.66
C PHE A 318 -3.26 4.07 18.17
N HIS A 319 -4.43 3.61 18.60
CA HIS A 319 -4.73 3.24 19.98
C HIS A 319 -5.31 1.83 19.99
N GLY A 320 -4.94 1.03 20.99
CA GLY A 320 -5.34 -0.37 21.07
C GLY A 320 -4.73 -1.24 19.96
N GLN A 321 -5.43 -2.31 19.60
CA GLN A 321 -4.98 -3.25 18.57
C GLN A 321 -5.48 -2.84 17.19
N ARG A 322 -4.62 -3.02 16.18
CA ARG A 322 -4.95 -2.78 14.78
C ARG A 322 -5.98 -3.81 14.30
N GLY A 323 -6.96 -3.33 13.55
CA GLY A 323 -8.01 -4.11 12.91
C GLY A 323 -8.35 -3.49 11.57
N ILE A 324 -9.57 -3.70 11.11
CA ILE A 324 -10.13 -3.02 9.94
C ILE A 324 -11.10 -1.93 10.37
N THR A 325 -11.16 -0.82 9.64
CA THR A 325 -12.24 0.15 9.83
C THR A 325 -13.35 -0.16 8.83
N PHE A 326 -14.58 -0.25 9.31
CA PHE A 326 -15.74 -0.57 8.49
C PHE A 326 -16.68 0.65 8.40
N PHE A 327 -16.92 1.15 7.19
CA PHE A 327 -17.79 2.28 6.91
C PHE A 327 -19.06 1.79 6.22
N LYS A 328 -20.17 1.93 6.95
CA LYS A 328 -21.51 1.58 6.51
C LYS A 328 -22.31 2.86 6.33
N HIS A 329 -23.05 2.96 5.23
CA HIS A 329 -23.95 4.10 5.00
C HIS A 329 -25.05 4.14 6.07
N LYS A 330 -25.40 5.35 6.55
CA LYS A 330 -26.41 5.56 7.59
C LYS A 330 -27.80 4.96 7.26
N ASP A 331 -28.16 4.95 5.98
CA ASP A 331 -29.48 4.50 5.50
C ASP A 331 -29.55 2.97 5.30
N PHE A 332 -28.49 2.23 5.60
CA PHE A 332 -28.42 0.80 5.38
C PHE A 332 -29.35 0.06 6.36
N HIS A 333 -30.50 -0.42 5.84
CA HIS A 333 -31.59 -1.13 6.53
C HIS A 333 -31.60 -0.90 8.05
N SER A 334 -32.24 0.20 8.45
CA SER A 334 -32.39 0.70 9.82
C SER A 334 -33.06 -0.33 10.76
N ARG A 335 -32.31 -1.35 11.17
CA ARG A 335 -32.54 -2.07 12.42
C ARG A 335 -31.40 -1.65 13.33
N ASP A 336 -31.67 -0.59 14.09
CA ASP A 336 -30.71 0.14 14.94
C ASP A 336 -29.99 -0.74 15.97
N ALA A 337 -30.45 -1.98 16.17
CA ALA A 337 -29.87 -2.97 17.07
C ALA A 337 -28.67 -3.76 16.51
N ARG A 338 -28.38 -3.68 15.20
CA ARG A 338 -27.32 -4.50 14.60
C ARG A 338 -25.91 -3.91 14.87
N PRO A 339 -24.90 -4.77 15.09
CA PRO A 339 -23.50 -4.35 15.22
C PRO A 339 -23.01 -3.53 14.01
N PRO A 340 -22.01 -2.63 14.16
CA PRO A 340 -21.51 -1.75 13.09
C PRO A 340 -21.13 -2.48 11.80
N GLU A 341 -20.65 -3.72 11.92
CA GLU A 341 -20.17 -4.55 10.83
C GLU A 341 -21.24 -5.45 10.18
N ASP A 342 -22.46 -5.48 10.73
CA ASP A 342 -23.59 -6.23 10.18
C ASP A 342 -24.39 -5.31 9.26
N VAL A 343 -24.25 -5.56 7.96
CA VAL A 343 -25.00 -4.84 6.94
C VAL A 343 -26.20 -5.65 6.47
N GLY A 344 -26.11 -6.98 6.41
CA GLY A 344 -27.22 -7.87 6.03
C GLY A 344 -27.16 -8.24 4.56
N THR A 345 -27.35 -7.28 3.65
CA THR A 345 -27.27 -7.51 2.19
C THR A 345 -26.34 -6.50 1.51
N CYS A 346 -25.06 -6.83 1.42
CA CYS A 346 -24.05 -5.97 0.81
C CYS A 346 -24.05 -6.11 -0.72
N GLN A 347 -24.15 -5.01 -1.48
CA GLN A 347 -23.98 -5.07 -2.94
C GLN A 347 -22.49 -5.12 -3.28
N LYS A 348 -21.74 -4.12 -2.81
CA LYS A 348 -20.31 -4.01 -3.06
C LYS A 348 -19.54 -3.74 -1.78
N MET A 349 -18.43 -4.46 -1.59
CA MET A 349 -17.45 -4.21 -0.53
C MET A 349 -16.17 -3.67 -1.14
N VAL A 350 -15.85 -2.40 -0.86
CA VAL A 350 -14.66 -1.71 -1.38
C VAL A 350 -13.56 -1.70 -0.32
N LEU A 351 -12.41 -2.26 -0.63
CA LEU A 351 -11.26 -2.37 0.27
C LEU A 351 -10.21 -1.30 -0.10
N CYS A 352 -9.81 -0.49 0.88
CA CYS A 352 -8.81 0.56 0.72
C CYS A 352 -7.70 0.42 1.78
N GLU A 353 -6.54 1.02 1.54
CA GLU A 353 -5.42 0.96 2.49
C GLU A 353 -5.69 1.78 3.75
N SER A 354 -6.21 3.01 3.61
CA SER A 354 -6.44 3.92 4.73
C SER A 354 -7.90 4.32 4.89
N SER A 355 -8.26 4.74 6.11
CA SER A 355 -9.61 5.19 6.45
C SER A 355 -10.04 6.42 5.65
N ILE A 356 -9.08 7.29 5.32
CA ILE A 356 -9.33 8.49 4.53
C ILE A 356 -9.54 8.12 3.05
N ASP A 357 -8.79 7.15 2.53
CA ASP A 357 -8.98 6.67 1.15
C ASP A 357 -10.32 5.96 0.97
N ALA A 358 -10.73 5.16 1.96
CA ALA A 358 -12.05 4.54 1.98
C ALA A 358 -13.19 5.57 1.87
N LEU A 359 -13.11 6.66 2.66
CA LEU A 359 -14.08 7.76 2.58
C LEU A 359 -13.97 8.56 1.28
N SER A 360 -12.75 8.73 0.76
CA SER A 360 -12.52 9.45 -0.51
C SER A 360 -13.12 8.68 -1.68
N LYS A 361 -12.92 7.35 -1.71
CA LYS A 361 -13.54 6.47 -2.70
C LYS A 361 -15.06 6.45 -2.57
N ALA A 362 -15.59 6.43 -1.34
CA ALA A 362 -17.03 6.53 -1.10
C ALA A 362 -17.64 7.81 -1.67
N GLN A 363 -16.94 8.94 -1.54
CA GLN A 363 -17.36 10.20 -2.13
C GLN A 363 -17.37 10.16 -3.66
N MET A 364 -16.30 9.63 -4.28
CA MET A 364 -16.19 9.50 -5.73
C MET A 364 -17.25 8.58 -6.33
N ASP A 365 -17.61 7.52 -5.60
CA ASP A 365 -18.65 6.57 -6.02
C ASP A 365 -20.08 7.11 -5.83
N GLY A 366 -20.23 8.29 -5.21
CA GLY A 366 -21.50 8.96 -4.98
C GLY A 366 -22.23 8.52 -3.70
N CYS A 367 -21.52 7.94 -2.73
CA CYS A 367 -22.07 7.51 -1.43
C CYS A 367 -23.30 6.60 -1.52
N ARG A 368 -23.23 5.56 -2.35
CA ARG A 368 -24.35 4.65 -2.60
C ARG A 368 -24.71 3.84 -1.34
N PRO A 369 -25.96 3.83 -0.87
CA PRO A 369 -26.34 3.13 0.36
C PRO A 369 -26.11 1.61 0.38
N GLY A 370 -25.98 0.95 -0.78
CA GLY A 370 -25.75 -0.49 -0.90
C GLY A 370 -24.27 -0.90 -0.85
N ASP A 371 -23.36 0.08 -0.87
CA ASP A 371 -21.92 -0.15 -0.90
C ASP A 371 -21.34 0.06 0.51
N VAL A 372 -20.33 -0.74 0.86
CA VAL A 372 -19.59 -0.63 2.12
C VAL A 372 -18.11 -0.40 1.82
N TYR A 373 -17.47 0.42 2.64
CA TYR A 373 -16.07 0.76 2.46
C TYR A 373 -15.27 0.28 3.66
N VAL A 374 -14.15 -0.37 3.41
CA VAL A 374 -13.33 -1.01 4.45
C VAL A 374 -11.91 -0.51 4.32
N SER A 375 -11.34 -0.01 5.40
CA SER A 375 -9.91 0.26 5.47
C SER A 375 -9.17 -0.88 6.17
N THR A 376 -8.04 -1.28 5.61
CA THR A 376 -7.12 -2.25 6.25
C THR A 376 -6.12 -1.59 7.20
N GLY A 377 -6.13 -0.25 7.30
CA GLY A 377 -5.26 0.54 8.16
C GLY A 377 -3.78 0.40 7.80
N GLY A 378 -3.45 0.34 6.50
CA GLY A 378 -2.15 0.01 5.92
C GLY A 378 -1.97 -1.49 5.65
N THR A 379 -0.73 -1.99 5.70
CA THR A 379 -0.45 -3.43 5.56
C THR A 379 -1.23 -4.24 6.60
N PRO A 380 -2.08 -5.19 6.18
CA PRO A 380 -3.01 -5.86 7.08
C PRO A 380 -2.28 -6.78 8.04
N SER A 381 -2.60 -6.66 9.33
CA SER A 381 -2.21 -7.67 10.31
C SER A 381 -2.98 -8.98 10.06
N ALA A 382 -2.52 -10.10 10.62
CA ALA A 382 -3.28 -11.35 10.58
C ALA A 382 -4.70 -11.20 11.17
N ALA A 383 -4.86 -10.32 12.17
CA ALA A 383 -6.17 -9.99 12.75
C ALA A 383 -7.05 -9.22 11.75
N ALA A 384 -6.48 -8.32 10.95
CA ALA A 384 -7.21 -7.62 9.90
C ALA A 384 -7.65 -8.56 8.77
N LYS A 385 -6.78 -9.50 8.35
CA LYS A 385 -7.16 -10.54 7.37
C LYS A 385 -8.29 -11.44 7.88
N LYS A 386 -8.19 -11.90 9.14
CA LYS A 386 -9.24 -12.70 9.78
C LYS A 386 -10.56 -11.93 9.88
N ALA A 387 -10.50 -10.66 10.29
CA ALA A 387 -11.69 -9.81 10.38
C ALA A 387 -12.33 -9.61 9.01
N LEU A 388 -11.53 -9.34 7.98
CA LEU A 388 -12.02 -9.18 6.61
C LEU A 388 -12.73 -10.46 6.10
N ALA A 389 -12.10 -11.62 6.26
CA ALA A 389 -12.70 -12.91 5.89
C ALA A 389 -14.06 -13.12 6.58
N ALA A 390 -14.13 -12.86 7.89
CA ALA A 390 -15.37 -12.96 8.66
C ALA A 390 -16.43 -11.96 8.20
N LEU A 391 -16.04 -10.74 7.81
CA LEU A 391 -16.99 -9.75 7.29
C LEU A 391 -17.53 -10.10 5.91
N ILE A 392 -16.70 -10.64 5.03
CA ILE A 392 -17.12 -11.12 3.71
C ILE A 392 -18.10 -12.28 3.89
N GLN A 393 -17.76 -13.25 4.72
CA GLN A 393 -18.62 -14.39 5.01
C GLN A 393 -19.97 -13.95 5.62
N LYS A 394 -19.95 -13.00 6.56
CA LYS A 394 -21.13 -12.50 7.25
C LYS A 394 -22.05 -11.66 6.34
N ASN A 395 -21.47 -10.82 5.49
CA ASN A 395 -22.22 -9.82 4.73
C ASN A 395 -22.48 -10.20 3.27
N GLN A 396 -21.84 -11.27 2.78
CA GLN A 396 -22.04 -11.88 1.46
C GLN A 396 -22.15 -10.83 0.34
N PRO A 397 -21.09 -10.02 0.11
CA PRO A 397 -21.10 -9.03 -0.96
C PRO A 397 -21.27 -9.71 -2.32
N GLN A 398 -21.94 -9.06 -3.28
CA GLN A 398 -21.97 -9.54 -4.67
C GLN A 398 -20.64 -9.25 -5.38
N GLU A 399 -20.00 -8.14 -5.04
CA GLU A 399 -18.71 -7.71 -5.59
C GLU A 399 -17.76 -7.24 -4.49
N VAL A 400 -16.50 -7.64 -4.56
CA VAL A 400 -15.41 -7.09 -3.77
C VAL A 400 -14.48 -6.27 -4.68
N VAL A 401 -14.31 -4.98 -4.36
CA VAL A 401 -13.44 -4.07 -5.11
C VAL A 401 -12.16 -3.80 -4.32
N LEU A 402 -11.01 -4.11 -4.88
CA LEU A 402 -9.69 -3.82 -4.33
C LEU A 402 -9.23 -2.45 -4.83
N ALA A 403 -9.42 -1.42 -4.00
CA ALA A 403 -9.15 -0.02 -4.31
C ALA A 403 -7.95 0.49 -3.48
N PHE A 404 -6.75 -0.04 -3.76
CA PHE A 404 -5.52 0.29 -3.05
C PHE A 404 -4.72 1.42 -3.70
N ASP A 405 -3.60 1.80 -3.08
CA ASP A 405 -2.74 2.88 -3.55
C ASP A 405 -2.16 2.56 -4.94
N ASN A 406 -2.02 3.58 -5.79
CA ASN A 406 -1.40 3.46 -7.10
C ASN A 406 0.13 3.55 -7.00
N ASP A 407 0.73 2.64 -6.21
CA ASP A 407 2.17 2.46 -6.11
C ASP A 407 2.55 0.97 -6.09
N VAL A 408 3.85 0.68 -6.17
CA VAL A 408 4.35 -0.71 -6.26
C VAL A 408 3.86 -1.58 -5.10
N ALA A 409 3.71 -1.00 -3.90
CA ALA A 409 3.24 -1.75 -2.73
C ALA A 409 1.74 -2.02 -2.81
N GLY A 410 0.93 -1.03 -3.19
CA GLY A 410 -0.52 -1.17 -3.36
C GLY A 410 -0.90 -2.16 -4.47
N HIS A 411 -0.18 -2.14 -5.60
CA HIS A 411 -0.35 -3.12 -6.69
C HIS A 411 -0.02 -4.55 -6.24
N GLY A 412 1.11 -4.73 -5.54
CA GLY A 412 1.49 -6.03 -4.99
C GLY A 412 0.50 -6.53 -3.94
N TYR A 413 -0.10 -5.62 -3.17
CA TYR A 413 -1.07 -5.95 -2.16
C TYR A 413 -2.44 -6.33 -2.75
N ALA A 414 -2.89 -5.64 -3.80
CA ALA A 414 -4.08 -6.00 -4.56
C ALA A 414 -4.01 -7.45 -5.05
N ARG A 415 -2.89 -7.84 -5.67
CA ARG A 415 -2.68 -9.20 -6.17
C ARG A 415 -2.75 -10.26 -5.07
N GLN A 416 -2.07 -10.03 -3.95
CA GLN A 416 -2.12 -10.97 -2.81
C GLN A 416 -3.52 -11.13 -2.24
N MET A 417 -4.30 -10.03 -2.20
CA MET A 417 -5.67 -10.07 -1.70
C MET A 417 -6.60 -10.76 -2.70
N GLU A 418 -6.42 -10.53 -3.99
CA GLU A 418 -7.17 -11.21 -5.06
C GLU A 418 -6.95 -12.72 -5.01
N GLU A 419 -5.70 -13.17 -4.90
CA GLU A 419 -5.35 -14.59 -4.74
C GLU A 419 -6.00 -15.18 -3.48
N HIS A 420 -5.88 -14.50 -2.34
CA HIS A 420 -6.47 -14.95 -1.08
C HIS A 420 -8.01 -15.03 -1.15
N LEU A 421 -8.67 -14.04 -1.75
CA LEU A 421 -10.12 -14.03 -1.91
C LEU A 421 -10.61 -15.06 -2.91
N ALA A 422 -9.84 -15.33 -3.97
CA ALA A 422 -10.13 -16.39 -4.92
C ALA A 422 -10.09 -17.76 -4.23
N GLU A 423 -9.08 -18.04 -3.40
CA GLU A 423 -9.02 -19.25 -2.58
C GLU A 423 -10.19 -19.35 -1.60
N GLN A 424 -10.51 -18.24 -0.91
CA GLN A 424 -11.65 -18.17 0.02
C GLN A 424 -12.98 -18.45 -0.68
N SER A 425 -13.18 -17.93 -1.90
CA SER A 425 -14.41 -18.12 -2.68
C SER A 425 -14.69 -19.58 -3.06
N GLN A 426 -13.65 -20.44 -3.04
CA GLN A 426 -13.75 -21.87 -3.31
C GLN A 426 -14.09 -22.69 -2.05
N MET A 427 -14.13 -22.07 -0.86
CA MET A 427 -14.44 -22.79 0.38
C MET A 427 -15.93 -23.16 0.48
N PRO A 428 -16.27 -24.35 1.00
CA PRO A 428 -17.65 -24.77 1.20
C PRO A 428 -18.43 -23.77 2.09
N GLY A 429 -19.58 -23.30 1.60
CA GLY A 429 -20.46 -22.38 2.34
C GLY A 429 -20.18 -20.87 2.12
N MET A 430 -19.20 -20.52 1.27
CA MET A 430 -19.05 -19.15 0.79
C MET A 430 -20.00 -18.84 -0.37
N SER A 431 -20.58 -17.64 -0.35
CA SER A 431 -21.37 -17.14 -1.49
C SER A 431 -20.45 -16.74 -2.64
N THR A 432 -20.88 -16.95 -3.88
CA THR A 432 -20.14 -16.49 -5.06
C THR A 432 -20.15 -14.96 -5.13
N PHE A 433 -18.99 -14.36 -5.32
CA PHE A 433 -18.82 -12.92 -5.52
C PHE A 433 -17.76 -12.66 -6.60
N SER A 434 -17.87 -11.54 -7.30
CA SER A 434 -16.84 -11.09 -8.24
C SER A 434 -15.75 -10.29 -7.52
N ILE A 435 -14.52 -10.35 -8.02
CA ILE A 435 -13.41 -9.52 -7.55
C ILE A 435 -13.04 -8.56 -8.67
N ARG A 436 -12.85 -7.29 -8.34
CA ARG A 436 -12.37 -6.26 -9.27
C ARG A 436 -11.28 -5.43 -8.60
N THR A 437 -10.24 -5.08 -9.34
CA THR A 437 -9.20 -4.17 -8.85
C THR A 437 -9.34 -2.81 -9.51
N GLU A 438 -9.23 -1.74 -8.72
CA GLU A 438 -9.29 -0.34 -9.17
C GLU A 438 -8.13 0.44 -8.55
N PHE A 439 -7.56 1.38 -9.31
CA PHE A 439 -6.52 2.29 -8.83
C PHE A 439 -6.91 3.74 -9.12
N PRO A 440 -6.46 4.72 -8.32
CA PRO A 440 -6.73 6.12 -8.59
C PRO A 440 -5.99 6.59 -9.85
N ASP A 441 -6.71 7.31 -10.72
CA ASP A 441 -6.20 7.80 -12.00
C ASP A 441 -5.23 8.98 -11.81
N GLY A 442 -3.98 8.79 -12.23
CA GLY A 442 -2.98 9.87 -12.33
C GLY A 442 -2.52 10.47 -11.00
N VAL A 443 -2.90 9.90 -9.86
CA VAL A 443 -2.47 10.31 -8.51
C VAL A 443 -2.08 9.08 -7.68
N LYS A 444 -1.38 9.28 -6.57
CA LYS A 444 -0.87 8.19 -5.74
C LYS A 444 -1.98 7.46 -4.98
N ASP A 445 -2.87 8.22 -4.34
CA ASP A 445 -3.93 7.68 -3.48
C ASP A 445 -5.28 8.35 -3.75
N TRP A 446 -6.37 7.72 -3.29
CA TRP A 446 -7.73 8.22 -3.53
C TRP A 446 -7.97 9.58 -2.87
N ASN A 447 -7.32 9.85 -1.73
CA ASN A 447 -7.44 11.14 -1.07
C ASN A 447 -6.76 12.28 -1.85
N GLU A 448 -5.65 12.02 -2.52
CA GLU A 448 -4.93 13.00 -3.34
C GLU A 448 -5.81 13.55 -4.48
N ALA A 449 -6.68 12.72 -5.07
CA ALA A 449 -7.64 13.17 -6.08
C ALA A 449 -8.73 14.11 -5.53
N LEU A 450 -8.98 14.14 -4.22
CA LEU A 450 -9.96 15.06 -3.59
C LEU A 450 -9.33 16.28 -2.92
N LYS A 451 -8.05 16.21 -2.54
CA LYS A 451 -7.40 17.32 -1.82
C LYS A 451 -7.53 18.61 -2.61
N PRO A 452 -7.88 19.73 -1.95
CA PRO A 452 -7.84 21.04 -2.59
C PRO A 452 -6.42 21.28 -3.13
N LYS A 453 -6.31 21.51 -4.45
CA LYS A 453 -5.03 21.90 -5.04
C LYS A 453 -4.65 23.25 -4.45
N ALA A 454 -3.43 23.35 -3.91
CA ALA A 454 -2.91 24.63 -3.47
C ALA A 454 -2.97 25.59 -4.66
N ILE A 455 -3.61 26.75 -4.49
CA ILE A 455 -3.47 27.83 -5.44
C ILE A 455 -2.00 28.21 -5.42
N GLU A 456 -1.25 27.85 -6.46
CA GLU A 456 0.12 28.35 -6.64
C GLU A 456 0.03 29.88 -6.60
N ALA A 457 0.61 30.47 -5.55
CA ALA A 457 0.75 31.91 -5.49
C ALA A 457 1.57 32.33 -6.72
N ARG A 458 0.91 33.00 -7.68
CA ARG A 458 1.58 33.59 -8.84
C ARG A 458 2.85 34.30 -8.36
N PRO A 459 4.01 34.11 -8.99
CA PRO A 459 5.22 34.79 -8.61
C PRO A 459 4.95 36.30 -8.61
N ARG A 460 5.18 36.95 -7.47
CA ARG A 460 5.05 38.41 -7.35
C ARG A 460 5.92 39.04 -8.42
N ALA A 461 5.32 39.83 -9.30
CA ALA A 461 6.04 40.60 -10.30
C ALA A 461 7.14 41.44 -9.61
N PRO A 462 8.32 41.57 -10.21
CA PRO A 462 9.40 42.36 -9.64
C PRO A 462 8.92 43.81 -9.46
N LYS A 463 9.17 44.37 -8.28
CA LYS A 463 8.85 45.77 -7.97
C LYS A 463 9.51 46.67 -9.01
N GLN A 464 8.71 47.38 -9.79
CA GLN A 464 9.19 48.48 -10.59
C GLN A 464 9.73 49.56 -9.63
N SER A 465 10.97 49.97 -9.87
CA SER A 465 11.62 51.08 -9.17
C SER A 465 10.80 52.36 -9.33
N GLU A 466 10.39 52.95 -8.21
CA GLU A 466 9.80 54.30 -8.20
C GLU A 466 10.83 55.32 -8.71
N PRO A 467 10.43 56.31 -9.52
CA PRO A 467 11.32 57.39 -9.91
C PRO A 467 11.51 58.39 -8.77
N GLU A 468 12.75 58.87 -8.62
CA GLU A 468 13.18 59.89 -7.67
C GLU A 468 12.27 61.13 -7.68
N ARG A 469 11.83 61.56 -6.49
CA ARG A 469 11.17 62.86 -6.29
C ARG A 469 12.17 63.93 -5.87
N ILE A 470 12.22 65.01 -6.65
CA ILE A 470 12.91 66.28 -6.39
C ILE A 470 12.18 67.03 -5.23
N PRO A 471 12.89 67.75 -4.33
CA PRO A 471 12.27 68.31 -3.12
C PRO A 471 11.78 69.78 -3.24
N GLY A 472 10.61 70.02 -2.62
CA GLY A 472 10.19 71.28 -1.95
C GLY A 472 9.22 72.21 -2.70
N PRO A 473 8.55 73.19 -2.04
CA PRO A 473 8.43 73.46 -0.58
C PRO A 473 7.00 73.78 -0.06
N GLY A 474 6.79 73.71 1.27
CA GLY A 474 5.89 74.62 2.01
C GLY A 474 4.63 74.07 2.73
N HIS A 475 4.72 73.92 4.07
CA HIS A 475 3.78 74.32 5.15
C HIS A 475 2.25 74.41 4.85
N VAL A 476 1.27 73.93 5.66
CA VAL A 476 1.01 74.11 7.12
C VAL A 476 0.01 73.05 7.64
N ARG A 477 0.12 72.73 8.93
CA ARG A 477 -0.75 71.96 9.85
C ARG A 477 -2.27 72.00 9.62
N GLY A 478 -2.90 70.83 9.80
CA GLY A 478 -4.26 70.65 10.30
C GLY A 478 -4.39 69.27 10.97
N ILE A 479 -4.83 69.23 12.23
CA ILE A 479 -4.94 68.01 13.06
C ILE A 479 -6.41 67.57 13.16
N ALA A 480 -6.59 66.24 12.98
CA ALA A 480 -7.68 65.33 13.41
C ALA A 480 -9.03 65.30 12.63
N PRO A 481 -9.82 64.19 12.67
CA PRO A 481 -9.54 62.81 13.14
C PRO A 481 -9.92 61.68 12.15
N SER A 482 -9.61 60.45 12.61
CA SER A 482 -9.76 59.10 12.08
C SER A 482 -11.18 58.60 11.69
N GLN A 483 -11.25 57.78 10.62
CA GLN A 483 -12.27 56.76 10.33
C GLN A 483 -11.52 55.45 9.98
N ASP A 484 -11.54 54.43 10.84
CA ASP A 484 -12.49 53.32 11.00
C ASP A 484 -12.41 52.23 9.89
N HIS A 485 -11.76 51.11 10.25
CA HIS A 485 -11.77 49.84 9.52
C HIS A 485 -12.60 48.84 10.33
N SER A 486 -13.89 48.73 10.03
CA SER A 486 -14.82 47.83 10.70
C SER A 486 -15.80 47.20 9.71
N ASP A 487 -15.30 46.44 8.73
CA ASP A 487 -16.20 45.75 7.77
C ASP A 487 -15.83 44.28 7.43
N GLN A 488 -14.82 43.71 8.11
CA GLN A 488 -14.45 42.29 7.93
C GLN A 488 -14.74 41.40 9.16
N SER A 489 -15.21 41.99 10.26
CA SER A 489 -15.51 41.25 11.52
C SER A 489 -16.96 40.71 11.58
N ALA A 490 -17.91 41.37 10.92
CA ALA A 490 -19.34 41.04 11.07
C ALA A 490 -19.79 39.81 10.26
N LYS A 491 -19.18 39.54 9.10
CA LYS A 491 -19.55 38.37 8.26
C LYS A 491 -19.12 37.03 8.86
N SER A 492 -17.96 36.98 9.51
CA SER A 492 -17.45 35.73 10.11
C SER A 492 -18.16 35.35 11.42
N GLN A 493 -18.75 36.33 12.13
CA GLN A 493 -19.56 36.06 13.32
C GLN A 493 -20.98 35.59 12.95
N ALA A 494 -21.57 36.07 11.86
CA ALA A 494 -22.91 35.65 11.43
C ALA A 494 -22.95 34.19 10.96
N GLU A 495 -21.96 33.75 10.18
CA GLU A 495 -21.87 32.35 9.70
C GLU A 495 -21.61 31.35 10.84
N ASN A 496 -20.96 31.79 11.91
CA ASN A 496 -20.63 30.95 13.07
C ASN A 496 -21.85 30.74 13.99
N VAL A 497 -22.76 31.72 14.08
CA VAL A 497 -24.02 31.61 14.84
C VAL A 497 -25.02 30.71 14.11
N GLU A 498 -25.07 30.76 12.78
CA GLU A 498 -25.97 29.93 11.98
C GLU A 498 -25.56 28.44 12.02
N ALA A 499 -24.26 28.16 11.98
CA ALA A 499 -23.72 26.80 12.15
C ALA A 499 -23.98 26.23 13.56
N GLN A 500 -23.89 27.05 14.61
CA GLN A 500 -24.19 26.64 15.98
C GLN A 500 -25.69 26.34 16.20
N ASN A 501 -26.59 27.10 15.56
CA ASN A 501 -28.03 26.88 15.63
C ASN A 501 -28.48 25.61 14.89
N ILE A 502 -27.82 25.26 13.78
CA ILE A 502 -28.09 24.01 13.06
C ILE A 502 -27.65 22.78 13.88
N LEU A 503 -26.53 22.88 14.61
CA LEU A 503 -26.04 21.82 15.49
C LEU A 503 -26.91 21.63 16.74
N ALA A 504 -27.47 22.71 17.30
CA ALA A 504 -28.38 22.63 18.45
C ALA A 504 -29.70 21.90 18.11
N ASN A 505 -30.22 22.09 16.89
CA ASN A 505 -31.45 21.44 16.43
C ASN A 505 -31.29 19.94 16.14
N LEU A 506 -30.06 19.45 15.96
CA LEU A 506 -29.77 18.02 15.74
C LEU A 506 -29.63 17.21 17.04
N GLN A 507 -29.65 17.86 18.21
CA GLN A 507 -29.45 17.22 19.51
C GLN A 507 -30.75 16.91 20.29
N THR A 508 -31.93 17.11 19.70
CA THR A 508 -33.21 16.79 20.37
C THR A 508 -33.98 15.68 19.63
N ASN A 509 -34.40 14.66 20.38
CA ASN A 509 -35.04 13.45 19.88
C ASN A 509 -36.47 13.69 19.35
N THR A 510 -36.67 13.43 18.04
CA THR A 510 -37.84 12.87 17.27
C THR A 510 -39.29 13.37 17.48
N PRO A 511 -40.27 13.16 16.55
CA PRO A 511 -40.23 12.76 15.13
C PRO A 511 -41.05 13.67 14.15
N ALA A 512 -40.97 13.39 12.84
CA ALA A 512 -41.76 13.93 11.72
C ALA A 512 -41.76 15.46 11.54
N LEU A 513 -40.93 15.94 10.59
CA LEU A 513 -40.93 17.34 10.16
C LEU A 513 -42.29 17.73 9.58
N ASP A 514 -42.90 18.78 10.14
CA ASP A 514 -44.13 19.33 9.60
C ASP A 514 -43.89 20.02 8.23
N ALA A 515 -44.95 20.12 7.44
CA ALA A 515 -44.93 20.69 6.09
C ALA A 515 -44.52 22.18 6.04
N LYS A 516 -44.41 22.86 7.19
CA LYS A 516 -43.96 24.25 7.29
C LYS A 516 -42.44 24.33 7.35
N THR A 517 -41.81 23.35 8.00
CA THR A 517 -40.36 23.24 8.07
C THR A 517 -39.77 22.83 6.72
N GLU A 518 -40.45 21.92 6.01
CA GLU A 518 -40.08 21.49 4.66
C GLU A 518 -40.11 22.67 3.66
N ARG A 519 -41.15 23.51 3.70
CA ARG A 519 -41.23 24.73 2.86
C ARG A 519 -40.18 25.78 3.18
N THR A 520 -39.68 25.81 4.42
CA THR A 520 -38.66 26.77 4.85
C THR A 520 -37.28 26.33 4.37
N ILE A 521 -37.00 25.03 4.42
CA ILE A 521 -35.79 24.42 3.86
C ILE A 521 -35.78 24.60 2.33
N ASP A 522 -36.90 24.36 1.66
CA ASP A 522 -37.01 24.47 0.20
C ASP A 522 -36.84 25.94 -0.28
N ARG A 523 -37.28 26.91 0.52
CA ARG A 523 -37.04 28.35 0.27
C ARG A 523 -35.57 28.74 0.48
N ALA A 524 -34.90 28.17 1.47
CA ALA A 524 -33.48 28.40 1.74
C ALA A 524 -32.60 27.81 0.62
N PHE A 525 -32.90 26.60 0.14
CA PHE A 525 -32.19 25.98 -0.98
C PHE A 525 -32.32 26.79 -2.28
N ARG A 526 -33.52 27.27 -2.62
CA ARG A 526 -33.73 28.12 -3.81
C ARG A 526 -32.99 29.47 -3.71
N SER A 527 -32.84 30.01 -2.50
CA SER A 527 -32.07 31.25 -2.30
C SER A 527 -30.57 31.03 -2.51
N ILE A 528 -30.05 29.84 -2.16
CA ILE A 528 -28.64 29.48 -2.34
C ILE A 528 -28.34 29.19 -3.82
N GLU A 529 -29.24 28.51 -4.55
CA GLU A 529 -29.08 28.29 -5.99
C GLU A 529 -29.12 29.60 -6.80
N LYS A 530 -29.97 30.55 -6.41
CA LYS A 530 -30.07 31.86 -7.07
C LYS A 530 -28.80 32.70 -6.89
N ASN A 531 -28.09 32.55 -5.76
CA ASN A 531 -26.81 33.22 -5.52
C ASN A 531 -25.62 32.54 -6.22
N ARG A 532 -25.72 31.26 -6.58
CA ARG A 532 -24.69 30.55 -7.37
C ARG A 532 -24.80 30.75 -8.89
N GLY A 533 -25.90 31.31 -9.37
CA GLY A 533 -26.13 31.58 -10.80
C GLY A 533 -25.70 32.98 -11.28
N LEU A 534 -25.17 33.84 -10.41
CA LEU A 534 -24.78 35.23 -10.72
C LEU A 534 -23.27 35.45 -10.85
N GLU A 535 -22.46 34.40 -10.76
CA GLU A 535 -21.04 34.42 -11.17
C GLU A 535 -20.85 33.47 -12.36
N ARG A 536 -21.18 33.96 -13.56
CA ARG A 536 -20.67 33.46 -14.85
C ARG A 536 -20.17 34.63 -15.68
#